data_AF-A0A967HAH3-F1
#
_entry.id   AF-A0A967HAH3-F1
#
_cell.length_a   1.000
_cell.length_b   1.000
_cell.length_c   1.000
_cell.angle_alpha   90.00
_cell.angle_beta   90.00
_cell.angle_gamma   90.00
#
_symmetry.space_group_name_H-M   'P 1'
#
loop_
_entity.id
_entity.type
_entity.pdbx_description
1 polymer ?
#
loop_
_entity_poly.entity_id
_entity_poly.type
_entity_poly.pdbx_seq_one_letter_code
_entity_poly.pdbx_strand_id
1 'polypeptide(L)' 'DATLSLTLLDDADIAALNGEYLDRDGPTDVIAFALHDPGESPLGDVYVGV' A
#
# COMPACT_ATOMS: atom_id res chain seq x y z
N ASP A 1 -13.12 4.39 15.96
CA ASP A 1 -13.17 4.91 14.57
C ASP A 1 -11.90 4.52 13.83
N ALA A 2 -11.95 4.37 12.51
CA ALA A 2 -10.81 3.99 11.67
C ALA A 2 -10.91 4.71 10.32
N THR A 3 -9.80 4.94 9.63
CA THR A 3 -9.78 5.62 8.32
C THR A 3 -8.76 4.94 7.41
N LEU A 4 -9.14 4.72 6.16
CA LEU A 4 -8.30 4.09 5.17
C LEU A 4 -8.45 4.81 3.83
N SER A 5 -7.33 5.10 3.17
CA SER A 5 -7.32 5.50 1.75
C SER A 5 -7.08 4.27 0.88
N LEU A 6 -7.79 4.20 -0.25
CA LEU A 6 -7.61 3.15 -1.26
C LEU A 6 -7.23 3.78 -2.60
N THR A 7 -6.17 3.27 -3.22
CA THR A 7 -5.72 3.67 -4.56
C THR A 7 -5.63 2.45 -5.46
N LEU A 8 -6.16 2.56 -6.68
CA LEU A 8 -6.01 1.54 -7.72
C LEU A 8 -4.88 1.96 -8.65
N LEU A 9 -3.98 1.03 -8.95
CA LEU A 9 -2.78 1.26 -9.77
C LEU A 9 -2.71 0.22 -10.89
N ASP A 10 -2.06 0.58 -11.99
CA ASP A 10 -1.68 -0.41 -12.99
C ASP A 10 -0.41 -1.19 -12.56
N ASP A 11 -0.05 -2.21 -13.34
CA ASP A 11 1.12 -3.06 -13.08
C ASP A 11 2.44 -2.28 -13.01
N ALA A 12 2.58 -1.22 -13.81
CA ALA A 12 3.82 -0.44 -13.85
C ALA A 12 3.97 0.40 -12.58
N ASP A 13 2.89 1.06 -12.16
CA ASP A 13 2.87 1.91 -10.97
C ASP A 13 3.01 1.09 -9.68
N ILE A 14 2.34 -0.06 -9.57
CA ILE A 14 2.47 -0.90 -8.36
C ILE A 14 3.84 -1.60 -8.29
N ALA A 15 4.44 -1.96 -9.42
CA ALA A 15 5.81 -2.49 -9.46
C ALA A 15 6.83 -1.43 -9.02
N ALA A 16 6.68 -0.18 -9.46
CA ALA A 16 7.54 0.92 -9.02
C ALA A 16 7.45 1.13 -7.50
N LEU A 17 6.23 1.13 -6.94
CA LEU A 17 6.00 1.29 -5.51
C LEU A 17 6.59 0.13 -4.68
N ASN A 18 6.45 -1.11 -5.17
CA ASN A 18 7.00 -2.31 -4.54
C ASN A 18 8.53 -2.25 -4.46
N GLY A 19 9.18 -1.78 -5.53
CA GLY A 19 10.62 -1.58 -5.57
C GLY A 19 11.08 -0.47 -4.63
N GLU A 20 10.44 0.71 -4.69
CA GLU A 20 10.85 1.89 -3.93
C GLU A 20 10.73 1.70 -2.41
N TYR A 21 9.63 1.11 -1.94
CA TYR A 21 9.32 1.07 -0.51
C TYR A 21 9.57 -0.29 0.15
N LEU A 22 9.54 -1.39 -0.60
CA LEU A 22 9.66 -2.74 -0.06
C LEU A 22 10.90 -3.50 -0.56
N ASP A 23 11.71 -2.89 -1.42
CA ASP A 23 12.91 -3.51 -2.03
C ASP A 23 12.57 -4.85 -2.73
N ARG A 24 11.46 -4.87 -3.46
CA ARG A 24 10.94 -6.04 -4.19
C ARG A 24 10.75 -5.71 -5.66
N ASP A 25 11.22 -6.62 -6.51
CA ASP A 25 11.08 -6.48 -7.96
C ASP A 25 9.71 -6.97 -8.46
N GLY A 26 9.19 -6.29 -9.48
CA GLY A 26 7.92 -6.61 -10.13
C GLY A 26 6.64 -6.20 -9.38
N PRO A 27 5.47 -6.39 -10.02
CA PRO A 27 4.18 -6.04 -9.44
C PRO A 27 3.75 -6.99 -8.33
N THR A 28 2.73 -6.58 -7.56
CA THR A 28 2.03 -7.39 -6.56
C THR A 28 0.56 -7.01 -6.57
N ASP A 29 -0.31 -7.87 -6.05
CA ASP A 29 -1.75 -7.58 -6.02
C ASP A 29 -2.10 -6.43 -5.07
N VAL A 30 -1.41 -6.35 -3.92
CA VAL A 30 -1.70 -5.38 -2.84
C VAL A 30 -0.44 -4.94 -2.11
N ILE A 31 -0.35 -3.64 -1.78
CA ILE A 31 0.59 -3.05 -0.82
C ILE A 31 -0.20 -2.25 0.24
N ALA A 32 0.16 -2.39 1.51
CA ALA A 32 -0.48 -1.66 2.60
C ALA A 32 0.55 -0.99 3.51
N PHE A 33 0.36 0.30 3.78
CA PHE A 33 1.18 1.05 4.74
C PHE A 33 0.33 1.40 5.97
N ALA A 34 0.78 0.95 7.13
CA ALA A 34 0.21 1.34 8.41
C ALA A 34 0.76 2.72 8.79
N LEU A 35 -0.14 3.68 8.98
CA LEU A 35 0.15 5.07 9.38
C LEU A 35 -0.31 5.33 10.82
N HIS A 36 -0.42 4.28 11.62
CA HIS A 36 -0.80 4.32 13.03
C HIS A 36 0.16 3.47 13.84
N ASP A 37 0.31 3.81 15.12
CA ASP A 37 1.12 3.03 16.05
C ASP A 37 0.32 1.88 16.71
N PRO A 38 1.01 0.87 17.29
CA PRO A 38 0.33 -0.21 18.00
C PRO A 38 -0.58 0.30 19.13
N GLY A 39 -1.86 -0.06 19.05
CA GLY A 39 -2.88 0.34 20.03
C GLY A 39 -3.65 1.61 19.65
N GLU A 40 -3.28 2.27 18.56
CA GLU A 40 -4.05 3.37 17.99
C GLU A 40 -5.16 2.87 17.05
N SER A 41 -6.12 3.77 16.78
CA SER A 41 -7.13 3.55 15.76
C SER A 41 -6.49 3.34 14.38
N PRO A 42 -6.90 2.33 13.60
CA PRO A 42 -6.31 2.08 12.29
C PRO A 42 -6.38 3.29 11.36
N LEU A 43 -5.22 3.73 10.92
CA LEU A 43 -4.99 4.71 9.87
C LEU A 43 -4.00 4.11 8.87
N GLY A 44 -4.27 4.22 7.58
CA GLY A 44 -3.35 3.73 6.57
C GLY A 44 -3.82 3.90 5.13
N ASP A 45 -2.93 3.51 4.24
CA ASP A 45 -3.16 3.53 2.79
C ASP A 45 -3.02 2.10 2.24
N VAL A 46 -3.94 1.73 1.35
CA VAL A 46 -3.91 0.47 0.60
C VAL A 46 -3.86 0.76 -0.89
N TYR A 47 -2.93 0.10 -1.57
CA TYR A 47 -2.72 0.18 -3.01
C TYR A 47 -3.02 -1.20 -3.61
N VAL A 48 -3.86 -1.24 -4.64
CA VAL A 48 -4.29 -2.48 -5.30
C VAL A 48 -3.99 -2.41 -6.79
N GLY A 49 -3.30 -3.42 -7.32
CA GLY A 49 -3.07 -3.57 -8.75
C GLY A 49 -4.35 -4.01 -9.48
N VAL A 50 -4.70 -3.37 -10.60
CA VAL A 50 -5.93 -3.65 -11.38
C VAL A 50 -5.68 -3.88 -12.87
#